data_AF-A0A1H6EXA0-F1
#
_entry.id   AF-A0A1H6EXA0-F1
#
_cell.length_a   1.000
_cell.length_b   1.000
_cell.length_c   1.000
_cell.angle_alpha   90.00
_cell.angle_beta   90.00
_cell.angle_gamma   90.00
#
_symmetry.space_group_name_H-M   'P 1'
#
loop_
_entity.id
_entity.type
_entity.pdbx_description
1 polymer ?
#
loop_
_entity_poly.entity_id
_entity_poly.type
_entity_poly.pdbx_seq_one_letter_code
_entity_poly.pdbx_strand_id
1 'polypeptide(L)'
;MAITEGCVPGDRLCLVNLSSKNAHVELTFCAEGQEPLGPFRSTVPAQRTQDLGLEDLARPADLSPSTPYAVVVVADTPMIVQYTPRRAAVPPAA
;
A
#
# COMPACT_ATOMS: atom_id res chain seq x y z
N MET A 1 -13.04 -0.39 -1.58
CA MET A 1 -12.37 0.32 -0.49
C MET A 1 -11.79 -0.72 0.46
N ALA A 2 -10.52 -0.58 0.83
CA ALA A 2 -9.85 -1.43 1.81
C ALA A 2 -9.07 -0.55 2.80
N ILE A 3 -8.91 -1.02 4.03
CA ILE A 3 -8.11 -0.37 5.07
C ILE A 3 -7.19 -1.44 5.66
N THR A 4 -5.90 -1.14 5.73
CA THR A 4 -4.90 -1.97 6.43
C THR A 4 -4.33 -1.14 7.57
N GLU A 5 -4.25 -1.71 8.77
CA GLU A 5 -3.72 -1.04 9.96
C GLU A 5 -2.36 -1.64 10.36
N GLY A 6 -1.57 -0.87 11.11
CA GLY A 6 -0.28 -1.34 11.63
C GLY A 6 0.80 -1.50 10.55
N CYS A 7 0.68 -0.81 9.43
CA CYS A 7 1.66 -0.82 8.36
C CYS A 7 2.93 -0.06 8.78
N VAL A 8 4.07 -0.53 8.31
CA VAL A 8 5.39 0.09 8.49
C VAL A 8 6.12 0.24 7.17
N PRO A 9 7.11 1.15 7.07
CA PRO A 9 7.93 1.27 5.86
C PRO A 9 8.62 -0.06 5.51
N GLY A 10 8.49 -0.51 4.26
CA GLY A 10 9.00 -1.81 3.81
C GLY A 10 7.92 -2.87 3.61
N ASP A 11 6.72 -2.69 4.19
CA ASP A 11 5.59 -3.58 3.90
C ASP A 11 5.10 -3.39 2.47
N ARG A 12 4.34 -4.36 1.98
CA ARG A 12 3.87 -4.37 0.58
C ARG A 12 2.37 -4.52 0.50
N LEU A 13 1.79 -3.84 -0.49
CA LEU A 13 0.41 -4.00 -0.91
C LEU A 13 0.37 -4.56 -2.33
N CYS A 14 -0.21 -5.74 -2.49
CA CYS A 14 -0.53 -6.30 -3.80
C CYS A 14 -1.98 -5.95 -4.16
N LEU A 15 -2.14 -5.17 -5.22
CA LEU A 15 -3.41 -4.75 -5.78
C LEU A 15 -3.77 -5.67 -6.95
N VAL A 16 -4.96 -6.28 -6.92
CA VAL A 16 -5.42 -7.20 -7.97
C VAL A 16 -6.71 -6.67 -8.58
N ASN A 17 -6.62 -6.25 -9.84
CA ASN A 17 -7.74 -5.79 -10.63
C ASN A 17 -8.24 -6.92 -11.54
N LEU A 18 -9.38 -7.53 -11.19
CA LEU A 18 -10.03 -8.56 -12.01
C LEU A 18 -11.05 -7.99 -12.99
N SER A 19 -11.30 -6.68 -12.95
CA SER A 19 -12.23 -6.02 -13.85
C SER A 19 -11.67 -5.92 -15.27
N SER A 20 -12.56 -5.69 -16.24
CA SER A 20 -12.20 -5.46 -17.64
C SER A 20 -11.77 -4.02 -17.95
N LYS A 21 -11.68 -3.15 -16.93
CA LYS A 21 -11.27 -1.75 -17.06
C LYS A 21 -10.00 -1.49 -16.27
N ASN A 22 -9.22 -0.49 -16.68
CA ASN A 22 -8.14 0.00 -15.84
C ASN A 22 -8.73 0.61 -14.56
N ALA A 23 -8.13 0.29 -13.42
CA ALA A 23 -8.54 0.79 -12.13
C ALA A 23 -7.66 1.98 -11.74
N HIS A 24 -8.28 3.10 -11.40
CA HIS A 24 -7.60 4.25 -10.82
C HIS A 24 -7.67 4.11 -9.30
N VAL A 25 -6.50 4.02 -8.67
CA VAL A 25 -6.36 3.74 -7.25
C VAL A 25 -5.76 4.95 -6.55
N GLU A 26 -6.39 5.36 -5.46
CA GLU A 26 -5.90 6.37 -4.53
C GLU A 26 -5.52 5.70 -3.21
N LEU A 27 -4.28 5.93 -2.77
CA LEU A 27 -3.75 5.45 -1.50
C LEU A 27 -3.49 6.64 -0.57
N THR A 28 -4.02 6.59 0.64
CA THR A 28 -3.82 7.62 1.66
C THR A 28 -3.28 6.99 2.93
N PHE A 29 -2.20 7.56 3.47
CA PHE A 29 -1.57 7.11 4.70
C PHE A 29 -2.13 7.93 5.87
N CYS A 30 -2.60 7.25 6.91
CA CYS A 30 -3.19 7.87 8.09
C CYS A 30 -2.41 7.42 9.33
N ALA A 31 -1.66 8.33 9.96
CA ALA A 31 -0.97 8.08 11.21
C ALA A 31 -1.64 8.83 12.37
N GLU A 32 -1.58 8.27 13.58
CA GLU A 32 -2.14 8.92 14.76
C GLU A 32 -1.39 10.24 15.06
N GLY A 33 -2.14 11.32 15.25
CA GLY A 33 -1.58 12.65 15.55
C GLY A 33 -0.91 13.36 14.37
N GLN A 34 -1.05 12.85 13.14
CA GLN A 34 -0.56 13.48 11.91
C GLN A 34 -1.70 13.70 10.91
N GLU A 35 -1.55 14.69 10.03
CA GLU A 35 -2.48 14.85 8.91
C GLU A 35 -2.31 13.69 7.90
N PRO A 36 -3.39 13.26 7.21
CA PRO A 36 -3.29 12.22 6.20
C PRO A 36 -2.34 12.60 5.07
N LEU A 37 -1.43 11.70 4.74
CA LEU A 37 -0.47 11.87 3.65
C LEU A 37 -1.01 11.19 2.38
N GLY A 38 -1.30 11.99 1.36
CA GLY A 38 -1.84 11.52 0.08
C GLY A 38 -2.89 12.48 -0.51
N PRO A 39 -3.67 12.04 -1.51
CA PRO A 39 -3.68 10.70 -2.09
C PRO A 39 -2.53 10.46 -3.09
N PHE A 40 -1.88 9.30 -2.97
CA PHE A 40 -0.98 8.77 -3.99
C PHE A 40 -1.78 8.02 -5.04
N ARG A 41 -1.54 8.32 -6.32
CA ARG A 41 -2.31 7.75 -7.42
C ARG A 41 -1.53 6.66 -8.14
N SER A 42 -2.19 5.53 -8.37
CA SER A 42 -1.70 4.46 -9.23
C SER A 42 -2.78 4.01 -10.20
N THR A 43 -2.38 3.42 -11.32
CA THR A 43 -3.29 2.78 -12.27
C THR A 43 -2.95 1.31 -12.37
N VAL A 44 -3.90 0.44 -12.01
CA VAL A 44 -3.77 -1.01 -12.18
C VAL A 44 -4.51 -1.39 -13.47
N PRO A 45 -3.81 -1.88 -14.51
CA PRO A 45 -4.48 -2.25 -15.76
C PRO A 45 -5.56 -3.33 -15.57
N ALA A 46 -6.48 -3.42 -16.53
CA ALA A 46 -7.51 -4.47 -16.53
C ALA A 46 -6.89 -5.88 -16.44
N GLN A 47 -7.46 -6.75 -15.60
CA GLN A 47 -7.02 -8.14 -15.44
C GLN A 47 -5.53 -8.28 -15.09
N ARG A 48 -5.01 -7.39 -14.24
CA ARG A 48 -3.59 -7.38 -13.83
C ARG A 48 -3.46 -7.19 -12.32
N THR A 49 -2.25 -7.46 -11.85
CA THR A 49 -1.81 -7.21 -10.48
C THR A 49 -0.73 -6.15 -10.47
N GLN A 50 -0.65 -5.37 -9.40
CA GLN A 50 0.44 -4.44 -9.15
C GLN A 50 0.90 -4.61 -7.71
N ASP A 51 2.19 -4.85 -7.53
CA ASP A 51 2.83 -4.98 -6.22
C ASP A 51 3.54 -3.67 -5.88
N LEU A 52 3.18 -3.07 -4.74
CA LEU A 52 3.64 -1.77 -4.30
C LEU A 52 4.37 -1.90 -2.96
N GLY A 53 5.63 -1.45 -2.90
CA GLY A 53 6.31 -1.19 -1.63
C GLY A 53 5.79 0.10 -1.02
N LEU A 54 5.43 0.09 0.26
CA LEU A 54 4.93 1.30 0.93
C LEU A 54 6.01 2.39 1.03
N GLU A 55 7.28 1.99 1.08
CA GLU A 55 8.46 2.86 1.04
C GLU A 55 8.66 3.59 -0.30
N ASP A 56 8.11 3.04 -1.39
CA ASP A 56 8.24 3.63 -2.73
C ASP A 56 7.17 4.70 -2.97
N LEU A 57 6.07 4.66 -2.21
CA LEU A 57 4.93 5.56 -2.35
C LEU A 57 5.12 6.85 -1.54
N ALA A 58 5.51 6.72 -0.27
CA ALA A 58 5.77 7.86 0.60
C ALA A 58 7.29 8.04 0.76
N ARG A 59 7.80 9.28 0.61
CA ARG A 59 9.21 9.51 0.95
C ARG A 59 9.40 9.22 2.45
N PRO A 60 10.48 8.53 2.85
CA PRO A 60 10.76 8.23 4.25
C PRO A 60 10.84 9.44 5.19
N ALA A 61 10.94 10.66 4.66
CA ALA A 61 10.95 11.90 5.43
C ALA A 61 9.54 12.35 5.86
N ASP A 62 8.48 11.90 5.18
CA ASP A 62 7.10 12.32 5.42
C ASP A 62 6.37 11.39 6.41
N LEU A 63 6.87 10.17 6.60
CA LEU A 63 6.35 9.20 7.57
C LEU A 63 7.44 8.86 8.60
N SER A 64 7.13 9.05 9.88
CA SER A 64 8.04 8.69 10.95
C SER A 64 8.30 7.17 10.92
N PRO A 65 9.55 6.69 10.82
CA PRO A 65 9.87 5.25 10.72
C PRO A 65 9.36 4.40 11.88
N SER A 66 9.07 5.03 13.02
CA SER A 66 8.63 4.39 14.26
C SER A 66 7.13 4.51 14.51
N THR A 67 6.36 5.18 13.63
CA THR A 67 4.92 5.37 13.81
C THR A 67 4.15 4.45 12.87
N PRO A 68 3.40 3.46 13.40
CA PRO A 68 2.54 2.64 12.56
C PRO A 68 1.44 3.52 11.95
N TYR A 69 1.06 3.22 10.72
CA TYR A 69 0.02 3.94 10.01
C TYR A 69 -1.00 2.98 9.40
N ALA A 70 -2.20 3.50 9.15
CA ALA A 70 -3.18 2.85 8.31
C ALA A 70 -3.00 3.29 6.85
N VAL A 71 -3.27 2.39 5.90
CA VAL A 71 -3.35 2.74 4.48
C VAL A 71 -4.78 2.55 4.01
N VAL A 72 -5.39 3.64 3.54
CA VAL A 72 -6.70 3.64 2.92
C VAL A 72 -6.54 3.50 1.42
N VAL A 73 -7.17 2.48 0.84
CA VAL A 73 -7.14 2.22 -0.61
C VAL A 73 -8.53 2.40 -1.18
N VAL A 74 -8.68 3.37 -2.07
CA VAL A 74 -9.90 3.67 -2.81
C VAL A 74 -9.67 3.39 -4.30
N ALA A 75 -10.59 2.66 -4.92
CA ALA A 75 -10.53 2.34 -6.34
C ALA A 75 -11.90 2.57 -6.97
N ASP A 76 -11.91 2.98 -8.24
CA ASP A 76 -13.10 3.18 -9.06
C ASP A 76 -13.72 1.86 -9.59
N THR A 77 -13.01 0.74 -9.45
CA THR A 77 -13.49 -0.60 -9.79
C THR A 77 -13.32 -1.57 -8.60
N PRO A 78 -14.08 -2.69 -8.56
CA PRO A 78 -13.86 -3.75 -7.59
C PRO A 78 -12.43 -4.29 -7.68
N MET A 79 -11.76 -4.35 -6.54
CA MET A 79 -10.34 -4.71 -6.44
C MET A 79 -10.10 -5.55 -5.18
N ILE A 80 -9.14 -6.46 -5.27
CA ILE A 80 -8.62 -7.18 -4.10
C ILE A 80 -7.32 -6.51 -3.67
N VAL A 81 -7.16 -6.32 -2.37
CA VAL A 81 -5.95 -5.76 -1.76
C VAL A 81 -5.40 -6.81 -0.79
N GLN A 82 -4.14 -7.19 -0.99
CA GLN A 82 -3.43 -8.09 -0.09
C GLN A 82 -2.28 -7.33 0.58
N TYR A 83 -2.32 -7.30 1.91
CA TYR A 83 -1.22 -6.79 2.73
C TYR A 83 -0.21 -7.90 3.02
N THR A 84 1.07 -7.60 2.83
CA THR A 84 2.18 -8.49 3.17
C THR A 84 3.20 -7.72 4.02
N PRO A 85 3.41 -8.10 5.29
CA PRO A 85 4.42 -7.46 6.11
C PRO A 85 5.82 -7.77 5.56
N ARG A 86 6.74 -6.83 5.72
CA ARG A 86 8.15 -7.06 5.41
C ARG A 86 8.68 -8.18 6.29
N ARG A 87 9.14 -9.25 5.67
CA ARG A 87 9.89 -10.30 6.36
C ARG A 87 11.38 -9.99 6.25
N ALA A 88 12.10 -10.03 7.37
CA ALA A 88 13.55 -10.08 7.32
C ALA A 88 13.97 -11.30 6.47
N ALA A 89 14.99 -11.13 5.63
CA ALA A 89 15.58 -12.27 4.93
C ALA A 89 15.99 -13.31 5.97
N VAL A 90 15.55 -14.56 5.80
CA VAL A 90 16.06 -15.66 6.60
C VAL A 90 17.54 -15.78 6.24
N PRO A 91 18.48 -15.61 7.20
CA PRO A 91 19.90 -15.81 6.89
C PRO A 91 20.08 -17.22 6.34
N PRO A 92 20.92 -17.43 5.32
CA PRO A 92 21.18 -18.77 4.80
C PRO A 92 21.62 -19.66 5.97
N ALA A 93 21.02 -20.84 6.06
CA ALA A 93 21.41 -21.82 7.08
C ALA A 93 22.91 -22.11 6.93
N ALA A 94 23.63 -21.99 8.04
CA ALA A 94 25.07 -22.24 8.14
C ALA A 94 25.41 -23.72 7.88
#